data_AF-A0A6J0XT82-F1
#
_entry.id   AF-A0A6J0XT82-F1
#
_cell.length_a   1.000
_cell.length_b   1.000
_cell.length_c   1.000
_cell.angle_alpha   90.00
_cell.angle_beta   90.00
_cell.angle_gamma   90.00
#
_symmetry.space_group_name_H-M   'P 1'
#
loop_
_entity.id
_entity.type
_entity.pdbx_description
1 polymer ?
#
loop_
_entity_poly.entity_id
_entity_poly.type
_entity_poly.pdbx_seq_one_letter_code
_entity_poly.pdbx_strand_id
1 'polypeptide(L)'
;MIITQMSQFYMAGLGLLFLINILPGTTGQVESRRQEPGDFVKQDIGGLSPKHAPDIPDDSTDNITIFTRILDRLLDGYDNRLRPGLGDAVTEVKTDIYVTSFGPVSDTDMVSMVSAK
;
A
#
# COMPACT_ATOMS: atom_id res chain seq x y z
N MET A 1 -42.87 16.01 23.01
CA MET A 1 -43.14 14.75 22.27
C MET A 1 -41.91 14.20 21.52
N ILE A 2 -40.67 14.62 21.85
CA ILE A 2 -39.42 14.18 21.16
C ILE A 2 -38.58 13.25 22.06
N ILE A 3 -38.61 13.48 23.38
CA ILE A 3 -37.90 12.66 24.38
C ILE A 3 -38.49 11.23 24.44
N THR A 4 -39.81 11.09 24.28
CA THR A 4 -40.48 9.78 24.27
C THR A 4 -40.09 8.97 23.03
N GLN A 5 -39.87 9.62 21.88
CA GLN A 5 -39.44 8.95 20.65
C GLN A 5 -38.00 8.45 20.74
N MET A 6 -37.06 9.24 21.27
CA MET A 6 -35.67 8.77 21.44
C MET A 6 -35.56 7.53 22.36
N SER A 7 -36.36 7.45 23.43
CA SER A 7 -36.39 6.27 24.31
C SER A 7 -36.90 5.01 23.59
N GLN A 8 -37.92 5.14 22.74
CA GLN A 8 -38.45 4.02 21.97
C GLN A 8 -37.42 3.43 20.99
N PHE A 9 -36.60 4.27 20.35
CA PHE A 9 -35.51 3.80 19.48
C PHE A 9 -34.39 3.08 20.26
N TYR A 10 -34.05 3.55 21.47
CA TYR A 10 -33.04 2.91 22.31
C TYR A 10 -33.48 1.53 22.84
N MET A 11 -34.74 1.37 23.23
CA MET A 11 -35.27 0.09 23.74
C MET A 11 -35.51 -0.93 22.62
N ALA A 12 -35.83 -0.48 21.39
CA ALA A 12 -35.95 -1.35 20.22
C ALA A 12 -34.59 -1.86 19.71
N GLY A 13 -33.53 -1.03 19.78
CA GLY A 13 -32.18 -1.41 19.35
C GLY A 13 -31.48 -2.41 20.27
N LEU A 14 -31.68 -2.32 21.59
CA LEU A 14 -31.10 -3.27 22.55
C LEU A 14 -31.74 -4.67 22.46
N GLY A 15 -33.04 -4.77 22.18
CA GLY A 15 -33.75 -6.04 22.06
C GLY A 15 -33.32 -6.87 20.84
N LEU A 16 -32.94 -6.21 19.74
CA LEU A 16 -32.50 -6.88 18.51
C LEU A 16 -31.12 -7.54 18.65
N LEU A 17 -30.22 -6.96 19.46
CA LEU A 17 -28.91 -7.56 19.76
C LEU A 17 -29.00 -8.71 20.78
N PHE A 18 -30.08 -8.79 21.56
CA PHE A 18 -30.31 -9.90 22.49
C PHE A 18 -30.82 -11.17 21.78
N LEU A 19 -31.54 -11.03 20.64
CA LEU A 19 -32.10 -12.17 19.89
C LEU A 19 -31.07 -12.97 19.06
N ILE A 20 -29.94 -12.38 18.68
CA ILE A 20 -28.88 -13.10 17.94
C ILE A 20 -28.02 -14.02 18.81
N ASN A 21 -28.13 -13.97 20.15
CA ASN A 21 -27.31 -14.76 21.07
C ASN A 21 -28.00 -16.00 21.66
N ILE A 22 -29.23 -16.35 21.24
CA ILE A 22 -29.99 -17.45 21.85
C ILE A 22 -30.47 -18.51 20.83
N LEU A 23 -29.71 -18.78 19.76
CA LEU A 23 -30.00 -19.93 18.89
C LEU A 23 -29.00 -21.07 19.14
N PRO A 24 -29.41 -22.24 19.67
CA PRO A 24 -28.53 -23.37 19.92
C PRO A 24 -28.31 -24.15 18.63
N GLY A 25 -27.10 -24.05 18.06
CA GLY A 25 -26.65 -24.93 16.97
C GLY A 25 -26.27 -26.30 17.53
N THR A 26 -27.01 -27.33 17.11
CA THR A 26 -26.91 -28.71 17.57
C THR A 26 -25.65 -29.44 17.11
N THR A 27 -25.07 -30.18 18.04
CA THR A 27 -24.05 -31.23 17.92
C THR A 27 -24.28 -32.20 16.75
N GLY A 28 -23.18 -32.54 16.04
CA GLY A 28 -23.08 -33.66 15.12
C GLY A 28 -21.64 -34.19 15.06
N GLN A 29 -21.29 -35.04 16.01
CA GLN A 29 -20.06 -35.83 16.08
C GLN A 29 -20.10 -36.97 15.05
N VAL A 30 -19.13 -37.07 14.14
CA VAL A 30 -18.68 -38.35 13.56
C VAL A 30 -17.17 -38.33 13.38
N GLU A 31 -16.55 -39.24 14.11
CA GLU A 31 -15.15 -39.59 14.14
C GLU A 31 -14.81 -40.62 13.04
N SER A 32 -13.51 -40.72 12.72
CA SER A 32 -12.83 -41.87 12.10
C SER A 32 -12.59 -41.81 10.58
N ARG A 33 -11.34 -41.54 10.20
CA ARG A 33 -10.39 -42.59 9.73
C ARG A 33 -9.03 -41.96 9.41
N ARG A 34 -7.99 -42.37 10.14
CA ARG A 34 -6.60 -42.19 9.71
C ARG A 34 -6.38 -43.03 8.45
N GLN A 35 -5.84 -42.43 7.40
CA GLN A 35 -5.41 -43.14 6.19
C GLN A 35 -3.89 -42.95 6.07
N GLU A 36 -3.18 -44.07 6.05
CA GLU A 36 -1.71 -44.19 6.04
C GLU A 36 -1.09 -43.54 4.78
N PRO A 37 0.08 -42.88 4.89
CA PRO A 37 0.80 -42.33 3.75
C PRO A 37 1.69 -43.42 3.13
N GLY A 38 1.17 -44.13 2.13
CA GLY A 38 1.96 -45.13 1.41
C GLY A 38 1.16 -45.88 0.35
N ASP A 39 1.18 -45.34 -0.86
CA ASP A 39 1.00 -45.99 -2.18
C ASP A 39 0.27 -45.06 -3.15
N PHE A 40 0.94 -43.96 -3.54
CA PHE A 40 0.60 -43.27 -4.78
C PHE A 40 1.44 -43.85 -5.91
N VAL A 41 0.76 -44.63 -6.75
CA VAL A 41 1.23 -45.13 -8.04
C VAL A 41 1.85 -43.99 -8.84
N LYS A 42 3.12 -44.14 -9.23
CA LYS A 42 3.80 -43.26 -10.18
C LYS A 42 2.99 -43.20 -11.49
N GLN A 43 2.37 -42.06 -11.75
CA GLN A 43 2.01 -41.69 -13.12
C GLN A 43 3.22 -40.96 -13.72
N ASP A 44 3.76 -41.64 -14.72
CA ASP A 44 4.72 -41.21 -15.71
C ASP A 44 4.58 -39.74 -16.11
N ILE A 45 5.61 -38.96 -15.76
CA ILE A 45 5.84 -37.61 -16.28
C ILE A 45 6.31 -37.77 -17.74
N GLY A 46 5.36 -37.86 -18.65
CA GLY A 46 5.55 -37.66 -20.08
C GLY A 46 5.50 -36.16 -20.39
N GLY A 47 6.64 -35.60 -20.76
CA GLY A 47 6.79 -34.16 -21.00
C GLY A 47 5.92 -33.64 -22.14
N LEU A 48 5.41 -32.42 -21.98
CA LEU A 48 4.96 -31.56 -23.07
C LEU A 48 5.31 -30.11 -22.74
N SER A 49 6.32 -29.61 -23.47
CA SER A 49 6.58 -28.25 -23.96
C SER A 49 6.02 -27.05 -23.17
N PRO A 50 6.81 -25.98 -22.92
CA PRO A 50 6.26 -24.68 -22.53
C PRO A 50 5.37 -24.19 -23.66
N LYS A 51 4.06 -24.43 -23.53
CA LYS A 51 3.08 -23.76 -24.37
C LYS A 51 3.17 -22.29 -24.01
N HIS A 52 3.76 -21.54 -24.92
CA HIS A 52 3.73 -20.09 -25.03
C HIS A 52 2.27 -19.67 -24.78
N ALA A 53 1.99 -19.28 -23.53
CA ALA A 53 0.78 -18.55 -23.20
C ALA A 53 0.87 -17.23 -23.97
N PRO A 54 -0.23 -16.73 -24.54
CA PRO A 54 -0.21 -15.40 -25.13
C PRO A 54 0.23 -14.43 -24.02
N ASP A 55 1.23 -13.61 -24.33
CA ASP A 55 1.65 -12.51 -23.46
C ASP A 55 0.39 -11.68 -23.17
N ILE A 56 -0.18 -11.86 -21.97
CA ILE A 56 -1.12 -10.91 -21.43
C ILE A 56 -0.33 -9.61 -21.42
N PRO A 57 -0.76 -8.54 -22.13
CA PRO A 57 -0.08 -7.27 -22.03
C PRO A 57 -0.15 -6.88 -20.56
N ASP A 58 1.00 -7.03 -19.91
CA ASP A 58 1.20 -6.56 -18.57
C ASP A 58 1.17 -5.04 -18.68
N ASP A 59 -0.01 -4.47 -18.51
CA ASP A 59 -0.27 -3.03 -18.49
C ASP A 59 0.74 -2.29 -17.59
N SER A 60 1.31 -2.98 -16.59
CA SER A 60 2.38 -2.42 -15.76
C SER A 60 3.71 -2.21 -16.50
N THR A 61 4.07 -3.07 -17.46
CA THR A 61 5.27 -2.95 -18.32
C THR A 61 5.16 -1.76 -19.26
N ASP A 62 3.95 -1.49 -19.78
CA ASP A 62 3.68 -0.30 -20.61
C ASP A 62 3.79 0.98 -19.78
N ASN A 63 3.26 1.00 -18.56
CA ASN A 63 3.38 2.13 -17.65
C ASN A 63 4.84 2.48 -17.33
N ILE A 64 5.66 1.47 -16.99
CA ILE A 64 7.10 1.67 -16.75
C ILE A 64 7.78 2.24 -18.00
N THR A 65 7.46 1.72 -19.17
CA THR A 65 8.01 2.19 -20.46
C THR A 65 7.58 3.62 -20.80
N ILE A 66 6.37 4.02 -20.43
CA ILE A 66 5.89 5.39 -20.61
C ILE A 66 6.65 6.34 -19.67
N PHE A 67 6.83 5.98 -18.40
CA PHE A 67 7.57 6.82 -17.45
C PHE A 67 9.03 7.00 -17.86
N THR A 68 9.72 5.95 -18.29
CA THR A 68 11.12 6.06 -18.75
C THR A 68 11.23 6.98 -19.96
N ARG A 69 10.33 6.86 -20.93
CA ARG A 69 10.29 7.76 -22.10
C ARG A 69 10.03 9.22 -21.73
N ILE A 70 9.24 9.48 -20.69
CA ILE A 70 8.99 10.84 -20.19
C ILE A 70 10.25 11.40 -19.54
N LEU A 71 10.92 10.63 -18.69
CA LEU A 71 12.17 11.05 -18.03
C LEU A 71 13.28 11.35 -19.04
N ASP A 72 13.46 10.49 -20.04
CA ASP A 72 14.45 10.70 -21.10
C ASP A 72 14.20 12.00 -21.88
N ARG A 73 12.93 12.29 -22.18
CA ARG A 73 12.52 13.52 -22.89
C ARG A 73 12.67 14.78 -22.06
N LEU A 74 12.57 14.71 -20.73
CA LEU A 74 12.80 15.87 -19.85
C LEU A 74 14.27 16.27 -19.78
N LEU A 75 15.18 15.34 -20.04
CA LEU A 75 16.63 15.60 -20.04
C LEU A 75 17.18 15.98 -21.42
N ASP A 76 16.45 15.68 -22.50
CA ASP A 76 16.87 16.03 -23.86
C ASP A 76 16.95 17.55 -24.05
N GLY A 77 18.17 18.05 -24.28
CA GLY A 77 18.45 19.47 -24.45
C GLY A 77 18.41 20.32 -23.18
N TYR A 78 18.32 19.72 -21.99
CA TYR A 78 18.32 20.46 -20.72
C TYR A 78 19.75 20.80 -20.25
N ASP A 79 20.02 22.09 -20.01
CA ASP A 79 21.32 22.56 -19.47
C ASP A 79 21.14 23.13 -18.04
N ASN A 80 21.57 22.34 -17.04
CA ASN A 80 21.55 22.70 -15.61
C ASN A 80 22.38 23.94 -15.24
N ARG A 81 23.26 24.41 -16.13
CA ARG A 81 24.11 25.57 -15.87
C ARG A 81 23.35 26.87 -16.07
N LEU A 82 22.24 26.83 -16.80
CA LEU A 82 21.44 28.01 -17.11
C LEU A 82 20.31 28.13 -16.08
N ARG A 83 20.13 29.34 -15.55
CA ARG A 83 18.97 29.66 -14.72
C ARG A 83 17.70 29.55 -15.58
N PRO A 84 16.59 29.00 -15.06
CA PRO A 84 15.30 29.10 -15.72
C PRO A 84 14.95 30.57 -16.02
N GLY A 85 14.53 30.86 -17.26
CA GLY A 85 14.20 32.23 -17.69
C GLY A 85 15.40 33.19 -17.79
N LEU A 86 16.61 32.67 -18.07
CA LEU A 86 17.82 33.49 -18.23
C LEU A 86 17.62 34.60 -19.28
N GLY A 87 17.71 35.86 -18.85
CA GLY A 87 17.55 37.03 -19.72
C GLY A 87 16.14 37.60 -19.80
N ASP A 88 15.14 36.96 -19.17
CA ASP A 88 13.75 37.42 -19.14
C ASP A 88 13.31 37.73 -17.70
N ALA A 89 13.00 36.70 -16.92
CA ALA A 89 12.42 36.84 -15.58
C ALA A 89 13.40 36.46 -14.45
N VAL A 90 13.14 37.00 -13.25
CA VAL A 90 13.77 36.56 -12.00
C VAL A 90 13.13 35.23 -11.55
N THR A 91 13.95 34.29 -11.10
CA THR A 91 13.47 33.01 -10.58
C THR A 91 13.10 33.16 -9.10
N GLU A 92 11.82 32.96 -8.76
CA GLU A 92 11.36 32.87 -7.38
C GLU A 92 11.65 31.48 -6.83
N VAL A 93 12.33 31.40 -5.68
CA VAL A 93 12.61 30.14 -4.98
C VAL A 93 11.79 30.09 -3.70
N LYS A 94 10.81 29.18 -3.65
CA LYS A 94 10.03 28.90 -2.43
C LYS A 94 10.76 27.88 -1.60
N THR A 95 11.25 28.29 -0.43
CA THR A 95 11.97 27.45 0.50
C THR A 95 11.07 27.03 1.66
N ASP A 96 11.11 25.75 2.01
CA ASP A 96 10.48 25.19 3.21
C ASP A 96 11.50 24.24 3.86
N ILE A 97 11.63 24.29 5.19
CA ILE A 97 12.65 23.55 5.93
C ILE A 97 11.98 22.81 7.08
N TYR A 98 12.01 21.49 7.03
CA TYR A 98 11.50 20.66 8.11
C TYR A 98 12.63 20.17 9.02
N VAL A 99 12.72 20.70 10.24
CA VAL A 99 13.75 20.26 11.19
C VAL A 99 13.35 18.94 11.82
N THR A 100 14.20 17.93 11.65
CA THR A 100 14.02 16.58 12.21
C THR A 100 14.62 16.47 13.62
N SER A 101 15.77 17.10 13.85
CA SER A 101 16.42 17.11 15.17
C SER A 101 17.44 18.24 15.31
N PHE A 102 17.67 18.62 16.56
CA PHE A 102 18.77 19.48 16.97
C PHE A 102 19.82 18.61 17.65
N GLY A 103 21.03 18.61 17.10
CA GLY A 103 22.19 17.93 17.66
C GLY A 103 22.86 18.75 18.76
N PRO A 104 23.95 18.24 19.36
CA PRO A 104 24.66 18.94 20.41
C PRO A 104 25.27 20.25 19.88
N VAL A 105 25.35 21.24 20.77
CA VAL A 105 26.01 22.53 20.53
C VAL A 105 27.41 22.46 21.13
N SER A 106 28.43 22.74 20.33
CA SER A 106 29.83 22.84 20.79
C SER A 106 30.16 24.31 21.04
N ASP A 107 30.40 24.69 22.29
CA ASP A 107 30.79 26.06 22.65
C ASP A 107 32.24 26.38 22.24
N THR A 108 33.12 25.37 22.25
CA THR A 108 34.52 25.49 21.82
C THR A 108 34.63 25.83 20.34
N ASP A 109 33.78 25.21 19.52
CA ASP A 109 33.74 25.38 18.07
C ASP A 109 32.67 26.37 17.61
N MET A 110 31.81 26.84 18.54
CA MET A 110 30.69 27.75 18.32
C MET A 110 29.69 27.27 17.24
N VAL A 111 29.48 25.96 17.13
CA VAL A 111 28.58 25.36 16.13
C VAL A 111 27.54 24.45 16.75
N SER A 112 26.37 24.38 16.11
CA SER A 112 25.31 23.43 16.42
C SER A 112 25.01 22.57 15.20
N MET A 113 24.73 21.29 15.45
CA MET A 113 24.27 20.39 14.39
C MET A 113 22.74 20.50 14.26
N VAL A 114 22.25 20.67 13.03
CA VAL A 114 20.80 20.66 12.75
C VAL A 114 20.55 19.69 11.59
N SER A 115 19.65 18.73 11.80
CA SER A 115 19.21 17.82 10.76
C SER A 115 17.86 18.28 10.23
N ALA A 116 17.79 18.63 8.96
CA ALA A 116 16.56 19.05 8.29
C ALA A 116 16.31 18.21 7.03
N LYS A 117 15.04 18.11 6.63
CA LYS A 117 14.58 17.43 5.41
C LYS A 117 13.99 18.43 4.43
#